data_AF-A0A950MU45-F1
#
_entry.id   AF-A0A950MU45-F1
#
_cell.length_a   1.000
_cell.length_b   1.000
_cell.length_c   1.000
_cell.angle_alpha   90.00
_cell.angle_beta   90.00
_cell.angle_gamma   90.00
#
_symmetry.space_group_name_H-M   'P 1'
#
loop_
_entity.id
_entity.type
_entity.pdbx_description
1 polymer ?
#
loop_
_entity_poly.entity_id
_entity_poly.type
_entity_poly.pdbx_seq_one_letter_code
_entity_poly.pdbx_strand_id
1 'polypeptide(L)'
;INAHSTWGGCIEDRTQPYDVQNTSPSGTATNFPTENAQSCPPATVMALGYDWNALSSKVDSMQAQGSTNQTIGLDWGWMAQTHGQPLNPPTLKNDTMQFLIILSDGLNTQDRWYGDGSNQSTSVDARMSKVCNNAKQNGLVIYTIFVDLNGTQGNSATLQNCATDPGKYFDLKSSGEIITTLNQIAEDIINLRVAK
;
A
#
# COMPACT_ATOMS: atom_id res chain seq x y z
N ILE A 1 20.30 -8.22 -5.91
CA ILE A 1 20.34 -8.23 -4.43
C ILE A 1 21.70 -7.72 -3.98
N ASN A 2 21.73 -6.52 -3.42
CA ASN A 2 22.94 -5.83 -3.01
C ASN A 2 23.41 -6.28 -1.61
N ALA A 3 24.71 -6.22 -1.33
CA ALA A 3 25.19 -6.40 0.04
C ALA A 3 24.62 -5.30 0.95
N HIS A 4 24.25 -5.64 2.19
CA HIS A 4 23.75 -4.66 3.16
C HIS A 4 24.72 -3.48 3.36
N SER A 5 26.02 -3.72 3.26
CA SER A 5 27.06 -2.69 3.40
C SER A 5 27.05 -1.62 2.30
N THR A 6 26.42 -1.89 1.16
CA THR A 6 26.34 -0.97 0.02
C THR A 6 24.89 -0.60 -0.31
N TRP A 7 23.96 -0.90 0.59
CA TRP A 7 22.53 -0.73 0.35
C TRP A 7 22.08 0.72 0.54
N GLY A 8 21.43 1.29 -0.47
CA GLY A 8 20.96 2.68 -0.48
C GLY A 8 19.60 2.91 0.21
N GLY A 9 18.98 1.87 0.77
CA GLY A 9 17.70 1.97 1.49
C GLY A 9 16.47 1.44 0.73
N CYS A 10 16.65 0.91 -0.48
CA CYS A 10 15.56 0.54 -1.38
C CYS A 10 15.34 -0.97 -1.43
N ILE A 11 14.09 -1.37 -1.57
CA ILE A 11 13.71 -2.79 -1.64
C ILE A 11 12.80 -3.01 -2.83
N GLU A 12 12.81 -4.24 -3.32
CA GLU A 12 11.91 -4.75 -4.36
C GLU A 12 10.95 -5.80 -3.78
N ASP A 13 10.02 -6.30 -4.59
CA ASP A 13 9.06 -7.32 -4.18
C ASP A 13 9.74 -8.58 -3.64
N ARG A 14 9.21 -9.11 -2.53
CA ARG A 14 9.68 -10.37 -1.93
C ARG A 14 9.44 -11.53 -2.88
N THR A 15 10.27 -12.58 -2.81
CA THR A 15 10.14 -13.70 -3.76
C THR A 15 8.72 -14.27 -3.78
N GLN A 16 8.13 -14.47 -4.97
CA GLN A 16 6.79 -15.06 -5.05
C GLN A 16 6.75 -16.45 -4.37
N PRO A 17 5.68 -16.76 -3.62
CA PRO A 17 4.43 -16.00 -3.48
C PRO A 17 4.42 -14.97 -2.33
N TYR A 18 5.55 -14.64 -1.71
CA TYR A 18 5.62 -13.80 -0.52
C TYR A 18 5.47 -12.29 -0.78
N ASP A 19 5.51 -11.84 -2.03
CA ASP A 19 5.16 -10.48 -2.48
C ASP A 19 3.69 -10.11 -2.28
N VAL A 20 2.84 -11.12 -2.05
CA VAL A 20 1.40 -10.93 -1.82
C VAL A 20 0.93 -11.55 -0.50
N GLN A 21 1.86 -11.86 0.40
CA GLN A 21 1.57 -12.53 1.66
C GLN A 21 2.30 -11.87 2.83
N ASN A 22 1.57 -11.74 3.93
CA ASN A 22 2.06 -11.24 5.21
C ASN A 22 2.85 -12.27 6.03
N THR A 23 3.61 -13.14 5.35
CA THR A 23 4.49 -14.12 6.03
C THR A 23 5.64 -13.37 6.67
N SER A 24 5.96 -13.62 7.94
CA SER A 24 7.11 -12.98 8.60
C SER A 24 8.43 -13.37 7.93
N PRO A 25 9.41 -12.46 7.83
CA PRO A 25 10.74 -12.79 7.33
C PRO A 25 11.44 -13.85 8.20
N SER A 26 11.83 -14.97 7.60
CA SER A 26 12.56 -16.06 8.27
C SER A 26 13.63 -16.72 7.39
N GLY A 27 13.86 -16.20 6.18
CA GLY A 27 14.76 -16.79 5.19
C GLY A 27 14.72 -16.05 3.86
N THR A 28 15.62 -16.39 2.94
CA THR A 28 15.87 -15.62 1.71
C THR A 28 14.61 -15.32 0.88
N ALA A 29 13.70 -16.28 0.73
CA ALA A 29 12.47 -16.08 -0.05
C ALA A 29 11.51 -15.07 0.61
N THR A 30 11.47 -15.08 1.95
CA THR A 30 10.64 -14.20 2.78
C THR A 30 11.34 -12.89 3.17
N ASN A 31 12.63 -12.72 2.85
CA ASN A 31 13.33 -11.47 3.15
C ASN A 31 13.00 -10.43 2.09
N PHE A 32 13.20 -9.15 2.44
CA PHE A 32 13.07 -8.03 1.52
C PHE A 32 14.38 -7.88 0.74
N PRO A 33 14.39 -8.16 -0.58
CA PRO A 33 15.61 -8.04 -1.36
C PRO A 33 16.02 -6.57 -1.49
N THR A 34 17.30 -6.30 -1.31
CA THR A 34 17.89 -4.97 -1.41
C THR A 34 18.14 -4.60 -2.87
N GLU A 35 17.67 -3.42 -3.26
CA GLU A 35 17.79 -2.84 -4.60
C GLU A 35 18.56 -1.50 -4.52
N ASN A 36 19.34 -1.18 -5.56
CA ASN A 36 20.15 0.05 -5.65
C ASN A 36 20.05 0.73 -7.03
N ALA A 37 19.54 0.04 -8.05
CA ALA A 37 19.57 0.44 -9.46
C ALA A 37 18.23 0.99 -9.96
N GLN A 38 17.10 0.66 -9.33
CA GLN A 38 15.81 1.28 -9.65
C GLN A 38 15.70 2.67 -9.03
N SER A 39 14.94 3.57 -9.69
CA SER A 39 14.58 4.91 -9.21
C SER A 39 13.90 4.83 -7.84
N CYS A 40 14.72 4.79 -6.80
CA CYS A 40 14.29 4.53 -5.44
C CYS A 40 13.72 5.81 -4.79
N PRO A 41 12.45 5.80 -4.38
CA PRO A 41 11.88 6.95 -3.71
C PRO A 41 12.67 7.30 -2.45
N PRO A 42 12.97 8.59 -2.19
CA PRO A 42 13.68 9.02 -0.98
C PRO A 42 12.82 8.89 0.29
N ALA A 43 11.50 8.73 0.12
CA ALA A 43 10.58 8.49 1.21
C ALA A 43 10.81 7.09 1.81
N THR A 44 10.81 7.02 3.14
CA THR A 44 10.92 5.75 3.88
C THR A 44 9.57 5.39 4.49
N VAL A 45 9.36 4.10 4.76
CA VAL A 45 8.20 3.66 5.55
C VAL A 45 8.35 4.15 6.99
N MET A 46 7.23 4.54 7.60
CA MET A 46 7.11 4.90 9.01
C MET A 46 6.28 3.83 9.72
N ALA A 47 6.75 3.36 10.88
CA ALA A 47 5.99 2.43 11.70
C ALA A 47 4.75 3.10 12.30
N LEU A 48 3.74 2.30 12.67
CA LEU A 48 2.57 2.80 13.38
C LEU A 48 2.98 3.48 14.69
N GLY A 49 2.36 4.61 14.97
CA GLY A 49 2.63 5.39 16.18
C GLY A 49 1.67 6.55 16.33
N TYR A 50 1.90 7.37 17.36
CA TYR A 50 1.07 8.53 17.68
C TYR A 50 1.80 9.86 17.42
N ASP A 51 2.96 9.82 16.75
CA ASP A 51 3.72 11.02 16.40
C ASP A 51 3.15 11.64 15.11
N TRP A 52 2.06 12.38 15.28
CA TRP A 52 1.36 13.05 14.18
C TRP A 52 2.23 14.11 13.49
N ASN A 53 3.16 14.73 14.21
CA ASN A 53 4.08 15.71 13.63
C ASN A 53 5.09 15.04 12.71
N ALA A 54 5.66 13.91 13.14
CA ALA A 54 6.56 13.12 12.30
C ALA A 54 5.82 12.54 11.08
N LEU A 55 4.57 12.06 11.26
CA LEU A 55 3.76 11.57 10.16
C LEU A 55 3.45 12.68 9.13
N SER A 56 2.99 13.85 9.58
CA SER A 56 2.73 15.00 8.69
C SER A 56 4.00 15.40 7.94
N SER A 57 5.11 15.56 8.66
CA SER A 57 6.40 15.90 8.04
C SER A 57 6.84 14.87 7.01
N LYS A 58 6.52 13.58 7.24
CA LYS A 58 6.83 12.50 6.30
C LYS A 58 5.99 12.60 5.03
N VAL A 59 4.69 12.83 5.17
CA VAL A 59 3.77 13.04 4.04
C VAL A 59 4.18 14.27 3.23
N ASP A 60 4.49 15.39 3.89
CA ASP A 60 4.92 16.63 3.23
C ASP A 60 6.24 16.47 2.44
N SER A 61 7.09 15.51 2.85
CA SER A 61 8.37 15.23 2.20
C SER A 61 8.28 14.27 1.00
N MET A 62 7.11 13.71 0.70
CA MET A 62 6.95 12.73 -0.37
C MET A 62 7.23 13.36 -1.74
N GLN A 63 8.01 12.65 -2.55
CA GLN A 63 8.35 13.03 -3.93
C GLN A 63 8.02 11.87 -4.85
N ALA A 64 7.39 12.17 -5.98
CA ALA A 64 7.11 11.17 -7.00
C ALA A 64 8.42 10.76 -7.70
N GLN A 65 8.69 9.45 -7.76
CA GLN A 65 9.88 8.92 -8.38
C GLN A 65 9.68 7.46 -8.82
N GLY A 66 10.15 7.13 -10.03
CA GLY A 66 10.15 5.76 -10.55
C GLY A 66 8.81 5.31 -11.11
N SER A 67 8.64 3.98 -11.14
CA SER A 67 7.44 3.29 -11.59
C SER A 67 6.41 3.12 -10.46
N THR A 68 5.20 2.69 -10.81
CA THR A 68 4.13 2.45 -9.83
C THR A 68 3.97 0.96 -9.58
N ASN A 69 4.32 0.53 -8.36
CA ASN A 69 4.02 -0.80 -7.83
C ASN A 69 3.11 -0.67 -6.61
N GLN A 70 1.80 -0.77 -6.80
CA GLN A 70 0.86 -0.69 -5.67
C GLN A 70 0.84 -1.97 -4.84
N THR A 71 1.26 -3.11 -5.42
CA THR A 71 1.32 -4.41 -4.74
C THR A 71 2.26 -4.36 -3.55
N ILE A 72 3.52 -3.91 -3.75
CA ILE A 72 4.49 -3.81 -2.66
C ILE A 72 4.07 -2.81 -1.58
N GLY A 73 3.43 -1.70 -1.97
CA GLY A 73 2.89 -0.72 -1.03
C GLY A 73 1.81 -1.32 -0.12
N LEU A 74 0.91 -2.13 -0.70
CA LEU A 74 -0.11 -2.87 0.04
C LEU A 74 0.47 -3.93 0.96
N ASP A 75 1.44 -4.70 0.47
CA ASP A 75 2.12 -5.75 1.25
C ASP A 75 2.82 -5.12 2.48
N TRP A 76 3.52 -4.00 2.29
CA TRP A 76 4.11 -3.24 3.39
C TRP A 76 3.10 -2.60 4.33
N GLY A 77 2.01 -2.04 3.81
CA GLY A 77 0.93 -1.49 4.62
C GLY A 77 0.27 -2.56 5.51
N TRP A 78 0.14 -3.79 5.00
CA TRP A 78 -0.37 -4.92 5.77
C TRP A 78 0.64 -5.40 6.82
N MET A 79 1.91 -5.58 6.43
CA MET A 79 2.99 -5.96 7.35
C MET A 79 3.21 -4.94 8.47
N ALA A 80 3.04 -3.64 8.19
CA ALA A 80 3.19 -2.58 9.18
C ALA A 80 2.22 -2.70 10.38
N GLN A 81 1.12 -3.42 10.21
CA GLN A 81 0.10 -3.66 11.24
C GLN A 81 0.25 -5.03 11.92
N THR A 82 1.23 -5.84 11.51
CA THR A 82 1.40 -7.22 11.96
C THR A 82 2.53 -7.29 12.98
N HIS A 83 2.25 -7.85 14.15
CA HIS A 83 3.26 -8.04 15.19
C HIS A 83 4.40 -8.93 14.67
N GLY A 84 5.65 -8.52 14.91
CA GLY A 84 6.84 -9.15 14.34
C GLY A 84 7.58 -8.27 13.32
N GLN A 85 8.64 -8.82 12.73
CA GLN A 85 9.48 -8.08 11.77
C GLN A 85 8.69 -7.70 10.50
N PRO A 86 9.01 -6.57 9.84
CA PRO A 86 10.14 -5.68 10.13
C PRO A 86 9.84 -4.52 11.11
N LEU A 87 8.59 -4.08 11.26
CA LEU A 87 8.27 -2.88 12.04
C LEU A 87 7.85 -3.17 13.49
N ASN A 88 7.50 -4.41 13.80
CA ASN A 88 7.14 -4.92 15.12
C ASN A 88 6.22 -4.00 15.94
N PRO A 89 5.04 -3.62 15.40
CA PRO A 89 4.05 -2.89 16.17
C PRO A 89 3.60 -3.70 17.39
N PRO A 90 3.04 -3.05 18.43
CA PRO A 90 2.44 -3.76 19.56
C PRO A 90 1.38 -4.77 19.10
N THR A 91 1.23 -5.87 19.84
CA THR A 91 0.17 -6.85 19.56
C THR A 91 -1.19 -6.16 19.61
N LEU A 92 -2.01 -6.45 18.60
CA LEU A 92 -3.37 -5.92 18.53
C LEU A 92 -4.19 -6.45 19.71
N LYS A 93 -4.99 -5.56 20.29
CA LYS A 93 -6.00 -5.98 21.28
C LYS A 93 -7.12 -6.72 20.55
N ASN A 94 -7.81 -7.59 21.27
CA ASN A 94 -9.06 -8.16 20.78
C ASN A 94 -10.00 -7.04 20.30
N ASP A 95 -10.77 -7.33 19.25
CA ASP A 95 -11.73 -6.40 18.63
C ASP A 95 -11.12 -5.17 17.93
N THR A 96 -9.79 -5.12 17.75
CA THR A 96 -9.14 -4.09 16.93
C THR A 96 -9.43 -4.36 15.44
N MET A 97 -9.99 -3.37 14.76
CA MET A 97 -10.13 -3.39 13.30
C MET A 97 -8.86 -2.85 12.64
N GLN A 98 -8.47 -3.45 11.53
CA GLN A 98 -7.32 -3.07 10.74
C GLN A 98 -7.77 -2.49 9.40
N PHE A 99 -7.16 -1.38 9.00
CA PHE A 99 -7.55 -0.64 7.81
C PHE A 99 -6.35 -0.41 6.89
N LEU A 100 -6.58 -0.49 5.59
CA LEU A 100 -5.65 -0.04 4.56
C LEU A 100 -6.35 1.03 3.73
N ILE A 101 -5.68 2.14 3.48
CA ILE A 101 -6.18 3.21 2.62
C ILE A 101 -5.17 3.38 1.49
N ILE A 102 -5.60 3.13 0.26
CA ILE A 102 -4.79 3.31 -0.94
C ILE A 102 -5.22 4.61 -1.60
N LEU A 103 -4.28 5.51 -1.86
CA LEU A 103 -4.48 6.70 -2.68
C LEU A 103 -3.59 6.57 -3.90
N SER A 104 -4.18 6.49 -5.10
CA SER A 104 -3.43 6.27 -6.33
C SER A 104 -4.18 6.77 -7.57
N ASP A 105 -3.43 7.06 -8.62
CA ASP A 105 -3.94 7.26 -9.98
C ASP A 105 -4.39 5.95 -10.66
N GLY A 106 -4.39 4.81 -9.96
CA GLY A 106 -4.92 3.54 -10.42
C GLY A 106 -4.02 2.77 -11.38
N LEU A 107 -2.82 3.26 -11.68
CA LEU A 107 -1.91 2.66 -12.65
C LEU A 107 -0.86 1.78 -11.95
N ASN A 108 -0.79 0.50 -12.28
CA ASN A 108 0.37 -0.33 -11.95
C ASN A 108 1.26 -0.46 -13.17
N THR A 109 2.54 -0.09 -13.08
CA THR A 109 3.42 -0.05 -14.26
C THR A 109 4.61 -1.01 -14.21
N GLN A 110 5.08 -1.39 -13.03
CA GLN A 110 6.18 -2.35 -12.89
C GLN A 110 6.22 -2.95 -11.49
N ASP A 111 6.50 -4.25 -11.41
CA ASP A 111 6.99 -4.92 -10.22
C ASP A 111 8.35 -5.57 -10.53
N ARG A 112 8.89 -6.36 -9.60
CA ARG A 112 10.15 -7.09 -9.78
C ARG A 112 10.23 -8.00 -11.02
N TRP A 113 9.11 -8.50 -11.55
CA TRP A 113 9.07 -9.47 -12.66
C TRP A 113 8.40 -8.95 -13.93
N TYR A 114 7.47 -8.00 -13.81
CA TYR A 114 6.56 -7.61 -14.87
C TYR A 114 6.52 -6.09 -15.04
N GLY A 115 6.14 -5.66 -16.25
CA GLY A 115 5.93 -4.26 -16.58
C GLY A 115 7.21 -3.53 -17.03
N ASP A 116 7.01 -2.38 -17.67
CA ASP A 116 8.07 -1.56 -18.26
C ASP A 116 8.33 -0.26 -17.48
N GLY A 117 7.55 -0.02 -16.41
CA GLY A 117 7.67 1.13 -15.54
C GLY A 117 6.92 2.36 -16.03
N SER A 118 6.26 2.30 -17.19
CA SER A 118 5.55 3.43 -17.81
C SER A 118 4.10 3.11 -18.17
N ASN A 119 3.83 1.94 -18.76
CA ASN A 119 2.51 1.53 -19.21
C ASN A 119 1.83 0.64 -18.17
N GLN A 120 0.49 0.60 -18.20
CA GLN A 120 -0.27 -0.31 -17.36
C GLN A 120 0.17 -1.77 -17.58
N SER A 121 0.43 -2.49 -16.51
CA SER A 121 0.80 -3.90 -16.52
C SER A 121 -0.30 -4.74 -15.87
N THR A 122 -1.03 -5.48 -16.70
CA THR A 122 -2.09 -6.40 -16.24
C THR A 122 -1.56 -7.53 -15.35
N SER A 123 -0.27 -7.87 -15.48
CA SER A 123 0.37 -8.86 -14.61
C SER A 123 0.62 -8.28 -13.22
N VAL A 124 1.00 -7.01 -13.11
CA VAL A 124 1.15 -6.33 -11.81
C VAL A 124 -0.22 -6.09 -11.18
N ASP A 125 -1.23 -5.71 -11.97
CA ASP A 125 -2.63 -5.64 -11.49
C ASP A 125 -3.12 -6.98 -10.91
N ALA A 126 -2.75 -8.10 -11.54
CA ALA A 126 -3.08 -9.42 -11.04
C ALA A 126 -2.34 -9.76 -9.72
N ARG A 127 -1.12 -9.24 -9.51
CA ARG A 127 -0.43 -9.33 -8.20
C ARG A 127 -1.14 -8.49 -7.14
N MET A 128 -1.50 -7.24 -7.47
CA MET A 128 -2.24 -6.36 -6.57
C MET A 128 -3.55 -7.00 -6.12
N SER A 129 -4.30 -7.58 -7.06
CA SER A 129 -5.54 -8.31 -6.74
C SER A 129 -5.33 -9.42 -5.71
N LYS A 130 -4.23 -10.18 -5.80
CA LYS A 130 -3.91 -11.25 -4.84
C LYS A 130 -3.63 -10.70 -3.45
N VAL A 131 -2.82 -9.64 -3.31
CA VAL A 131 -2.53 -9.07 -1.98
C VAL A 131 -3.78 -8.45 -1.37
N CYS A 132 -4.63 -7.77 -2.16
CA CYS A 132 -5.92 -7.25 -1.68
C CYS A 132 -6.83 -8.38 -1.17
N ASN A 133 -6.94 -9.48 -1.93
CA ASN A 133 -7.76 -10.63 -1.52
C ASN A 133 -7.22 -11.30 -0.26
N ASN A 134 -5.90 -11.49 -0.16
CA ASN A 134 -5.27 -12.08 1.02
C ASN A 134 -5.44 -11.20 2.26
N ALA A 135 -5.26 -9.88 2.14
CA ALA A 135 -5.49 -8.93 3.23
C ALA A 135 -6.96 -8.94 3.70
N LYS A 136 -7.92 -8.91 2.76
CA LYS A 136 -9.36 -9.01 3.06
C LYS A 136 -9.71 -10.32 3.77
N GLN A 137 -9.16 -11.45 3.32
CA GLN A 137 -9.35 -12.75 3.98
C GLN A 137 -8.78 -12.81 5.40
N ASN A 138 -7.79 -11.95 5.72
CA ASN A 138 -7.24 -11.79 7.06
C ASN A 138 -7.96 -10.71 7.89
N GLY A 139 -9.13 -10.24 7.44
CA GLY A 139 -9.99 -9.33 8.20
C GLY A 139 -9.65 -7.85 8.06
N LEU A 140 -8.75 -7.47 7.14
CA LEU A 140 -8.47 -6.06 6.86
C LEU A 140 -9.58 -5.45 6.02
N VAL A 141 -9.93 -4.21 6.36
CA VAL A 141 -10.83 -3.36 5.57
C VAL A 141 -9.99 -2.45 4.68
N ILE A 142 -10.23 -2.50 3.38
CA ILE A 142 -9.47 -1.74 2.38
C ILE A 142 -10.38 -0.66 1.80
N TYR A 143 -9.95 0.59 1.95
CA TYR A 143 -10.44 1.74 1.20
C TYR A 143 -9.48 2.06 0.06
N THR A 144 -10.03 2.44 -1.08
CA THR A 144 -9.24 2.84 -2.25
C THR A 144 -9.78 4.15 -2.80
N ILE A 145 -8.88 5.10 -2.98
CA ILE A 145 -9.13 6.43 -3.51
C ILE A 145 -8.41 6.51 -4.85
N PHE A 146 -9.18 6.43 -5.92
CA PHE A 146 -8.73 6.61 -7.29
C PHE A 146 -8.73 8.09 -7.63
N VAL A 147 -7.59 8.64 -8.02
CA VAL A 147 -7.44 10.04 -8.41
C VAL A 147 -7.34 10.13 -9.93
N ASP A 148 -8.48 10.33 -10.58
CA ASP A 148 -8.61 10.51 -12.02
C ASP A 148 -8.81 11.98 -12.36
N LEU A 149 -7.71 12.74 -12.31
CA LEU A 149 -7.75 14.17 -12.59
C LEU A 149 -8.39 14.43 -13.97
N ASN A 150 -9.46 15.24 -13.95
CA ASN A 150 -10.28 15.60 -15.11
C ASN A 150 -11.09 14.45 -15.74
N GLY A 151 -11.21 13.29 -15.09
CA GLY A 151 -12.06 12.19 -15.57
C GLY A 151 -11.53 11.49 -16.82
N THR A 152 -10.23 11.58 -17.08
CA THR A 152 -9.62 11.13 -18.35
C THR A 152 -9.44 9.62 -18.42
N GLN A 153 -9.30 8.96 -17.28
CA GLN A 153 -9.08 7.52 -17.17
C GLN A 153 -10.39 6.74 -16.94
N GLY A 154 -11.45 7.42 -16.52
CA GLY A 154 -12.76 6.85 -16.29
C GLY A 154 -12.85 6.16 -14.93
N ASN A 155 -12.34 4.93 -14.83
CA ASN A 155 -12.42 4.10 -13.62
C ASN A 155 -11.21 3.16 -13.51
N SER A 156 -10.74 2.88 -12.29
CA SER A 156 -9.71 1.86 -12.05
C SER A 156 -10.35 0.56 -11.54
N ALA A 157 -10.50 -0.42 -12.45
CA ALA A 157 -11.00 -1.75 -12.08
C ALA A 157 -10.12 -2.43 -11.02
N THR A 158 -8.81 -2.22 -11.05
CA THR A 158 -7.87 -2.77 -10.05
C THR A 158 -8.17 -2.22 -8.66
N LEU A 159 -8.30 -0.88 -8.51
CA LEU A 159 -8.63 -0.26 -7.22
C LEU A 159 -10.03 -0.63 -6.76
N GLN A 160 -11.02 -0.59 -7.66
CA GLN A 160 -12.41 -0.95 -7.33
C GLN A 160 -12.53 -2.39 -6.81
N ASN A 161 -11.80 -3.34 -7.40
CA ASN A 161 -11.78 -4.73 -6.93
C ASN A 161 -10.95 -4.92 -5.65
N CYS A 162 -9.99 -4.04 -5.39
CA CYS A 162 -9.17 -4.09 -4.19
C CYS A 162 -9.95 -3.64 -2.95
N ALA A 163 -10.83 -2.64 -3.07
CA ALA A 163 -11.73 -2.20 -2.01
C ALA A 163 -12.49 -3.38 -1.39
N THR A 164 -12.78 -3.29 -0.08
CA THR A 164 -13.51 -4.36 0.63
C THR A 164 -14.94 -4.51 0.15
N ASP A 165 -15.60 -3.41 -0.19
CA ASP A 165 -16.92 -3.37 -0.81
C ASP A 165 -17.08 -2.09 -1.64
N PRO A 166 -18.11 -1.97 -2.49
CA PRO A 166 -18.29 -0.82 -3.36
C PRO A 166 -18.38 0.53 -2.64
N GLY A 167 -18.81 0.56 -1.37
CA GLY A 167 -18.87 1.80 -0.56
C GLY A 167 -17.49 2.27 -0.07
N LYS A 168 -16.44 1.49 -0.30
CA LYS A 168 -15.05 1.80 0.10
C LYS A 168 -14.16 2.17 -1.09
N TYR A 169 -14.75 2.27 -2.27
CA TYR A 169 -14.10 2.79 -3.47
C TYR A 169 -14.56 4.24 -3.71
N PHE A 170 -13.60 5.15 -3.81
CA PHE A 170 -13.83 6.55 -4.10
C PHE A 170 -13.13 6.92 -5.41
N ASP A 171 -13.88 7.51 -6.33
CA ASP A 171 -13.38 7.99 -7.62
C ASP A 171 -13.41 9.51 -7.63
N LEU A 172 -12.22 10.12 -7.50
CA LEU A 172 -12.03 11.55 -7.38
C LEU A 172 -11.63 12.14 -8.72
N LYS A 173 -12.30 13.20 -9.13
CA LYS A 173 -12.02 13.88 -10.40
C LYS A 173 -11.12 15.11 -10.24
N SER A 174 -10.85 15.51 -9.00
CA SER A 174 -9.98 16.63 -8.66
C SER A 174 -9.20 16.38 -7.36
N SER A 175 -8.03 17.03 -7.25
CA SER A 175 -7.21 16.96 -6.04
C SER A 175 -7.87 17.60 -4.81
N GLY A 176 -8.78 18.56 -5.02
CA GLY A 176 -9.53 19.21 -3.93
C GLY A 176 -10.45 18.26 -3.16
N GLU A 177 -10.82 17.13 -3.75
CA GLU A 177 -11.72 16.14 -3.13
C GLU A 177 -10.99 15.17 -2.19
N ILE A 178 -9.65 15.15 -2.19
CA ILE A 178 -8.85 14.22 -1.39
C ILE A 178 -9.13 14.42 0.10
N ILE A 179 -9.11 15.66 0.58
CA ILE A 179 -9.34 15.97 2.00
C ILE A 179 -10.77 15.62 2.42
N THR A 180 -11.76 15.97 1.59
CA THR A 180 -13.17 15.61 1.84
C THR A 180 -13.35 14.10 1.93
N THR A 181 -12.72 13.34 1.03
CA THR A 181 -12.79 11.88 1.01
C THR A 181 -12.11 11.26 2.24
N LEU A 182 -10.93 11.74 2.62
CA LEU A 182 -10.24 11.25 3.81
C LEU A 182 -11.04 11.54 5.10
N ASN A 183 -11.72 12.69 5.18
CA ASN A 183 -12.64 12.99 6.28
C ASN A 183 -13.81 11.99 6.31
N GLN A 184 -14.41 11.69 5.15
CA GLN A 184 -15.49 10.71 5.05
C GLN A 184 -15.06 9.31 5.50
N ILE A 185 -13.85 8.88 5.13
CA ILE A 185 -13.28 7.59 5.58
C ILE A 185 -13.05 7.61 7.09
N ALA A 186 -12.54 8.70 7.64
CA ALA A 186 -12.34 8.82 9.09
C ALA A 186 -13.67 8.70 9.86
N GLU A 187 -14.73 9.34 9.38
CA GLU A 187 -16.07 9.22 9.96
C GLU A 187 -16.62 7.78 9.88
N ASP A 188 -16.45 7.11 8.74
CA ASP A 188 -16.89 5.71 8.57
C ASP A 188 -16.15 4.77 9.54
N ILE A 189 -14.83 4.92 9.67
CA ILE A 189 -14.02 4.16 10.63
C ILE A 189 -14.49 4.40 12.08
N ILE A 190 -14.81 5.64 12.44
CA ILE A 190 -15.33 5.98 13.77
C ILE A 190 -16.69 5.34 14.01
N ASN A 191 -17.62 5.40 13.04
CA ASN A 191 -18.95 4.81 13.17
C ASN A 191 -18.89 3.29 13.31
N LEU A 192 -18.04 2.62 12.53
CA LEU A 192 -17.79 1.18 12.67
C LEU A 192 -17.23 0.81 14.05
N ARG A 193 -16.43 1.69 14.66
CA ARG A 193 -15.91 1.51 16.01
C ARG A 193 -16.99 1.67 17.08
N VAL A 194 -18.01 2.50 16.88
CA VAL A 194 -19.11 2.68 17.84
C VAL A 194 -20.15 1.55 17.73
N ALA A 195 -20.32 0.96 16.55
CA ALA A 195 -21.31 -0.08 16.30
C ALA A 195 -20.90 -1.48 16.80
N LYS A 196 -19.64 -1.67 17.21
CA LYS A 196 -19.11 -2.92 17.78
C LYS A 196 -18.91 -2.78 19.29
#